data_AF-A0A151ID91-F1
#
_entry.id   AF-A0A151ID91-F1
#
_cell.length_a   1.000
_cell.length_b   1.000
_cell.length_c   1.000
_cell.angle_alpha   90.00
_cell.angle_beta   90.00
_cell.angle_gamma   90.00
#
_symmetry.space_group_name_H-M   'P 1'
#
loop_
_entity.id
_entity.type
_entity.pdbx_description
1 polymer ?
#
loop_
_entity_poly.entity_id
_entity_poly.type
_entity_poly.pdbx_seq_one_letter_code
_entity_poly.pdbx_strand_id
1 'polypeptide(L)'
;ILKFWREVGNLKKGDNTSAFPVITQFVFDILCLPHSSACVERIFSIINLNKTKVRNRLSTESLIGILHTKRYIHENGRNCYILSLQI
;
A
#
# COMPACT_ATOMS: atom_id res chain seq x y z
N ILE A 1 -14.12 -9.12 5.87
CA ILE A 1 -14.54 -8.66 4.53
C ILE A 1 -13.73 -9.32 3.39
N LEU A 2 -12.39 -9.25 3.39
CA LEU A 2 -11.55 -9.87 2.35
C LEU A 2 -11.73 -11.39 2.20
N LYS A 3 -11.80 -12.13 3.32
CA LYS A 3 -12.05 -13.59 3.29
C LYS A 3 -13.39 -13.94 2.64
N PHE A 4 -14.43 -13.17 2.94
CA PHE A 4 -15.77 -13.36 2.37
C PHE A 4 -15.77 -13.14 0.85
N TRP A 5 -15.24 -12.01 0.38
CA TRP A 5 -15.21 -11.71 -1.07
C TRP A 5 -14.27 -12.61 -1.86
N ARG A 6 -13.24 -13.18 -1.21
CA ARG A 6 -12.42 -14.24 -1.80
C ARG A 6 -13.22 -15.52 -2.06
N GLU A 7 -14.04 -15.95 -1.11
CA GLU A 7 -14.92 -17.12 -1.29
C GLU A 7 -15.98 -16.85 -2.37
N VAL A 8 -16.56 -15.65 -2.40
CA VAL A 8 -17.53 -15.22 -3.43
C VAL A 8 -16.91 -15.16 -4.82
N GLY A 9 -15.65 -14.74 -4.95
CA GLY A 9 -14.93 -14.77 -6.22
C GLY A 9 -14.58 -16.18 -6.71
N ASN A 10 -14.37 -17.12 -5.77
CA ASN A 10 -14.08 -18.51 -6.06
C ASN A 10 -15.34 -19.35 -6.36
N LEU A 11 -16.53 -18.81 -6.14
CA LEU A 11 -17.79 -19.47 -6.49
C LEU A 11 -17.90 -19.60 -8.02
N LYS A 12 -17.89 -20.85 -8.49
CA LYS A 12 -18.10 -21.22 -9.89
C LYS A 12 -19.49 -21.82 -10.06
N LYS A 13 -20.13 -21.47 -11.17
CA LYS A 13 -21.37 -22.11 -11.62
C LYS A 13 -21.05 -23.53 -12.12
N GLY A 14 -22.07 -24.38 -12.31
CA GLY A 14 -21.92 -25.73 -12.87
C GLY A 14 -21.18 -25.77 -14.22
N ASP A 15 -21.15 -24.64 -14.94
CA ASP A 15 -20.43 -24.44 -16.20
C ASP A 15 -18.95 -24.00 -16.01
N ASN A 16 -18.39 -24.10 -14.80
CA ASN A 16 -17.03 -23.64 -14.41
C ASN A 16 -16.75 -22.13 -14.56
N THR A 17 -17.74 -21.34 -14.96
CA THR A 17 -17.65 -19.88 -15.04
C THR A 17 -17.86 -19.25 -13.66
N SER A 18 -17.14 -18.16 -13.37
CA SER A 18 -17.33 -17.39 -12.13
C SER A 18 -18.80 -16.95 -12.02
N ALA A 19 -19.40 -17.14 -10.85
CA ALA A 19 -20.81 -16.82 -10.63
C ALA A 19 -21.07 -15.30 -10.68
N PHE A 20 -20.13 -14.50 -10.17
CA PHE A 20 -20.28 -13.04 -10.06
C PHE A 20 -18.99 -12.29 -10.44
N PRO A 21 -18.52 -12.35 -11.70
CA PRO A 21 -17.24 -11.78 -12.11
C PRO A 21 -17.21 -10.25 -11.95
N VAL A 22 -18.28 -9.56 -12.36
CA VAL A 22 -18.36 -8.09 -12.34
C VAL A 22 -18.36 -7.54 -10.91
N ILE A 23 -19.19 -8.13 -10.03
CA ILE A 23 -19.33 -7.67 -8.64
C ILE A 23 -18.04 -7.95 -7.86
N THR A 24 -17.47 -9.14 -8.05
CA THR A 24 -16.22 -9.52 -7.40
C THR A 24 -15.10 -8.55 -7.78
N GLN A 25 -14.97 -8.23 -9.06
CA GLN A 25 -13.95 -7.28 -9.54
C GLN A 25 -14.16 -5.87 -8.96
N PHE A 26 -15.39 -5.35 -9.05
CA PHE A 26 -15.73 -4.03 -8.48
C PHE A 26 -15.42 -3.93 -6.98
N VAL A 27 -15.72 -4.98 -6.20
CA VAL A 27 -15.42 -4.97 -4.77
C VAL A 27 -13.93 -5.06 -4.51
N PHE A 28 -13.16 -5.83 -5.29
CA PHE A 28 -11.71 -5.83 -5.16
C PHE A 28 -11.11 -4.48 -5.51
N ASP A 29 -11.63 -3.78 -6.54
CA ASP A 29 -11.20 -2.43 -6.89
C ASP A 29 -11.46 -1.43 -5.76
N ILE A 30 -12.63 -1.50 -5.12
CA ILE A 30 -12.96 -0.68 -3.95
C ILE A 30 -12.07 -1.00 -2.75
N LEU A 31 -11.79 -2.28 -2.50
CA LEU A 31 -10.96 -2.72 -1.37
C LEU A 31 -9.49 -2.31 -1.52
N CYS A 32 -9.04 -1.98 -2.75
CA CYS A 32 -7.72 -1.41 -2.99
C CYS A 32 -7.64 0.08 -2.65
N LEU A 33 -8.78 0.76 -2.51
CA LEU A 33 -8.80 2.18 -2.15
C LEU A 33 -8.41 2.34 -0.66
N PRO A 34 -7.60 3.35 -0.34
CA PRO A 34 -7.29 3.66 1.05
C PRO A 34 -8.59 3.98 1.81
N HIS A 35 -8.79 3.29 2.94
CA HIS A 35 -9.99 3.40 3.78
C HIS A 35 -10.30 4.83 4.25
N SER A 36 -9.33 5.76 4.21
CA SER A 36 -9.54 7.17 4.58
C SER A 36 -8.50 8.08 3.92
N SER A 37 -8.89 9.33 3.66
CA SER A 37 -8.00 10.41 3.26
C SER A 37 -6.86 10.65 4.26
N ALA A 38 -7.08 10.38 5.55
CA ALA A 38 -6.08 10.54 6.61
C ALA A 38 -4.80 9.70 6.36
N CYS A 39 -4.93 8.55 5.68
CA CYS A 39 -3.78 7.73 5.30
C CYS A 39 -2.89 8.43 4.28
N VAL A 40 -3.51 9.11 3.32
CA VAL A 40 -2.83 9.87 2.27
C VAL A 40 -2.23 11.16 2.86
N GLU A 41 -2.98 11.85 3.73
CA GLU A 41 -2.50 13.04 4.45
C GLU A 41 -1.28 12.76 5.33
N ARG A 42 -1.21 11.58 5.97
CA ARG A 42 -0.02 11.16 6.72
C ARG A 42 1.22 11.11 5.82
N ILE A 43 1.08 10.56 4.61
CA ILE A 43 2.18 10.49 3.64
C ILE A 43 2.58 11.90 3.17
N PHE A 44 1.60 12.76 2.88
CA PHE A 44 1.85 14.16 2.52
C PHE A 44 2.53 14.95 3.63
N SER A 45 2.17 14.73 4.89
CA SER A 45 2.82 15.35 6.04
C SER A 45 4.29 14.93 6.14
N ILE A 46 4.60 13.64 5.93
CA ILE A 46 5.98 13.13 5.89
C ILE A 46 6.76 13.78 4.74
N ILE A 47 6.16 13.88 3.55
CA ILE A 47 6.78 14.54 2.39
C ILE A 47 7.05 16.01 2.68
N ASN A 48 6.07 16.72 3.24
CA ASN A 48 6.19 18.12 3.60
C ASN A 48 7.29 18.35 4.63
N LEU A 49 7.35 17.51 5.68
CA LEU A 49 8.38 17.55 6.72
C LEU A 49 9.79 17.37 6.12
N ASN A 50 9.95 16.40 5.21
CA ASN A 50 11.23 16.15 4.55
C ASN A 50 11.65 17.32 3.64
N LYS A 51 10.72 17.89 2.87
CA LYS A 51 11.00 19.01 1.96
C LYS A 51 11.24 20.35 2.67
N THR A 52 10.59 20.60 3.81
CA THR A 52 10.60 21.92 4.46
C THR A 52 11.49 21.99 5.70
N LYS A 53 11.30 21.09 6.67
CA LYS A 53 11.88 21.23 8.02
C LYS A 53 13.17 20.43 8.22
N VAL A 54 13.30 19.26 7.59
CA VAL A 54 14.42 18.34 7.87
C VAL A 54 15.54 18.48 6.83
N ARG A 55 15.20 18.62 5.53
CA ARG A 55 16.19 18.78 4.44
C ARG A 55 15.65 19.67 3.31
N ASN A 56 16.01 20.94 3.30
CA ASN A 56 15.60 21.86 2.24
C ASN A 56 16.23 21.44 0.88
N ARG A 57 15.45 21.46 -0.21
CA ARG A 57 15.86 21.11 -1.60
C ARG A 57 16.29 19.65 -1.84
N LEU A 58 15.67 18.67 -1.17
CA LEU A 58 15.88 17.26 -1.51
C LEU A 58 15.30 16.94 -2.90
N SER A 59 16.06 16.24 -3.75
CA SER A 59 15.56 15.78 -5.06
C SER A 59 14.41 14.80 -4.89
N THR A 60 13.46 14.81 -5.83
CA THR A 60 12.28 13.93 -5.77
C THR A 60 12.67 12.45 -5.70
N GLU A 61 13.72 12.04 -6.42
CA GLU A 61 14.23 10.67 -6.39
C GLU A 61 14.75 10.27 -5.00
N SER A 62 15.49 11.16 -4.34
CA SER A 62 15.97 10.92 -2.98
C SER A 62 14.82 10.84 -1.97
N LEU A 63 13.78 11.66 -2.14
CA LEU A 63 12.58 11.62 -1.31
C LEU A 63 11.83 10.28 -1.48
N ILE A 64 11.68 9.80 -2.72
CA ILE A 64 11.08 8.51 -3.05
C ILE A 64 11.89 7.38 -2.38
N GLY A 65 13.22 7.40 -2.52
CA GLY A 65 14.10 6.42 -1.86
C GLY A 65 13.93 6.38 -0.34
N ILE A 66 13.90 7.53 0.32
CA ILE A 66 13.67 7.62 1.78
C ILE A 66 12.30 7.06 2.16
N LEU A 67 11.25 7.37 1.38
CA LEU A 67 9.90 6.87 1.64
C LEU A 67 9.84 5.34 1.52
N HIS A 68 10.41 4.77 0.45
CA HIS A 68 10.45 3.32 0.25
C HIS A 68 11.25 2.62 1.34
N THR A 69 12.44 3.12 1.67
CA THR A 69 13.25 2.54 2.75
C THR A 69 12.53 2.61 4.09
N LYS A 70 11.88 3.73 4.43
CA LYS A 70 11.07 3.85 5.66
C LYS A 70 9.90 2.88 5.68
N ARG A 71 9.19 2.70 4.56
CA ARG A 71 8.10 1.73 4.44
C ARG A 71 8.61 0.30 4.61
N TYR A 72 9.69 -0.05 3.92
CA TYR A 72 10.32 -1.37 4.01
C TYR A 72 10.76 -1.71 5.44
N ILE A 73 11.37 -0.77 6.16
CA ILE A 73 11.77 -0.94 7.56
C ILE A 73 10.54 -1.16 8.45
N HIS A 74 9.48 -0.37 8.23
CA HIS A 74 8.23 -0.47 8.98
C HIS A 74 7.51 -1.80 8.76
N GLU A 75 7.40 -2.25 7.51
CA GLU A 75 6.75 -3.53 7.16
C GLU A 75 7.52 -4.75 7.68
N ASN A 76 8.86 -4.68 7.71
CA ASN A 76 9.70 -5.75 8.25
C ASN A 76 9.86 -5.70 9.78
N GLY A 77 9.33 -4.68 10.46
CA GLY A 77 9.45 -4.52 11.92
C GLY A 77 10.90 -4.44 12.41
N ARG A 78 11.86 -4.11 11.53
CA ARG A 78 13.29 -4.05 11.86
C ARG A 78 13.67 -2.63 12.25
N ASN A 79 14.69 -2.50 13.10
CA ASN A 79 15.24 -1.20 13.44
C ASN A 79 16.22 -0.72 12.35
N CYS A 80 16.32 0.60 12.16
CA CYS A 80 17.15 1.23 11.12
C CYS A 80 18.65 0.85 11.17
N TYR A 81 19.13 0.27 12.27
CA TYR A 81 20.54 -0.10 12.46
C TYR A 81 20.85 -1.59 12.17
N ILE A 82 19.83 -2.43 11.88
CA ILE A 82 20.00 -3.88 11.61
C ILE A 82 19.52 -4.20 10.18
N LEU A 83 19.72 -3.27 9.25
CA LEU A 83 19.33 -3.47 7.86
C LEU A 83 20.45 -4.20 7.13
N SER A 84 20.42 -5.54 7.15
CA SER A 84 21.20 -6.34 6.20
C SER A 84 20.56 -6.20 4.82
N LEU A 85 21.04 -5.22 4.04
CA LEU A 85 20.72 -5.10 2.62
C LEU A 85 21.31 -6.32 1.90
N GLN A 86 20.48 -7.32 1.64
CA GLN A 86 20.83 -8.40 0.73
C GLN A 86 20.57 -7.86 -0.68
N ILE A 87 21.59 -7.21 -1.23
CA ILE A 87 21.71 -6.86 -2.64
C ILE A 87 22.13 -8.12 -3.41
#